data_AF-A0AAN7V9E8-F1
#
_entry.id   AF-A0AAN7V9E8-F1
#
_cell.length_a   1.000
_cell.length_b   1.000
_cell.length_c   1.000
_cell.angle_alpha   90.00
_cell.angle_beta   90.00
_cell.angle_gamma   90.00
#
_symmetry.space_group_name_H-M   'P 1'
#
loop_
_entity.id
_entity.type
_entity.pdbx_description
1 polymer ?
#
loop_
_entity_poly.entity_id
_entity_poly.type
_entity_poly.pdbx_seq_one_letter_code
_entity_poly.pdbx_strand_id
1 'polypeptide(L)'
;MDDIQYIINLEHLEGIENEGVQIQRHNRYNHIDAFEILMEHQFIQIFRLSKDVCRYLIELVRPFMTPQRRATDLSVTVRVLVALRFFAAGSYQLDVGKNLFVAVSQPSVSRCIGEVSAALNQQEIFNRWVHFPRNFQELDAVRLGFYETFNFPGVVGLIDCTHIAIFTPHINDDEYPEHIYVNRKGYHSINVQLVCYSLSTCLLLLNVFSFCRYVIIA
;
A
#
# COMPACT_ATOMS: atom_id res chain seq x y z
N MET A 1 56.04 -11.78 2.25
CA MET A 1 55.86 -10.36 1.86
C MET A 1 54.43 -10.11 1.38
N ASP A 2 53.73 -11.15 0.90
CA ASP A 2 52.37 -11.04 0.36
C ASP A 2 51.24 -11.02 1.42
N ASP A 3 51.44 -11.64 2.58
CA ASP A 3 50.40 -11.70 3.62
C ASP A 3 50.10 -10.35 4.28
N ILE A 4 51.13 -9.52 4.46
CA ILE A 4 50.98 -8.16 5.02
C ILE A 4 50.21 -7.27 4.03
N GLN A 5 50.45 -7.42 2.73
CA GLN A 5 49.73 -6.67 1.71
C GLN A 5 48.25 -7.08 1.66
N TYR A 6 47.94 -8.36 1.89
CA TYR A 6 46.56 -8.84 1.95
C TYR A 6 45.80 -8.26 3.14
N ILE A 7 46.43 -8.20 4.33
CA ILE A 7 45.82 -7.61 5.53
C ILE A 7 45.58 -6.10 5.35
N ILE A 8 46.54 -5.36 4.78
CA ILE A 8 46.38 -3.93 4.49
C ILE A 8 45.23 -3.70 3.50
N ASN A 9 45.08 -4.57 2.49
CA ASN A 9 43.98 -4.48 1.53
C ASN A 9 42.62 -4.78 2.20
N LEU A 10 42.56 -5.71 3.14
CA LEU A 10 41.34 -5.99 3.91
C LEU A 10 40.97 -4.83 4.84
N GLU A 11 41.93 -4.23 5.53
CA GLU A 11 41.69 -3.04 6.37
C GLU A 11 41.26 -1.82 5.52
N HIS A 12 41.81 -1.67 4.32
CA HIS A 12 41.34 -0.65 3.37
C HIS A 12 39.92 -0.94 2.86
N LEU A 13 39.58 -2.21 2.59
CA LEU A 13 38.23 -2.59 2.18
C LEU A 13 37.21 -2.39 3.30
N GLU A 14 37.55 -2.76 4.55
CA GLU A 14 36.73 -2.45 5.73
C GLU A 14 36.62 -0.94 5.96
N GLY A 15 37.69 -0.17 5.70
CA GLY A 15 37.67 1.29 5.74
C GLY A 15 36.70 1.89 4.73
N ILE A 16 36.73 1.40 3.49
CA ILE A 16 35.85 1.83 2.39
C ILE A 16 34.39 1.41 2.66
N GLU A 17 34.15 0.21 3.19
CA GLU A 17 32.80 -0.23 3.58
C GLU A 17 32.27 0.62 4.75
N ASN A 18 33.10 0.90 5.76
CA ASN A 18 32.71 1.74 6.88
C ASN A 18 32.47 3.19 6.44
N GLU A 19 33.30 3.76 5.57
CA GLU A 19 33.06 5.07 4.96
C GLU A 19 31.78 5.07 4.11
N GLY A 20 31.52 4.02 3.32
CA GLY A 20 30.27 3.84 2.57
C GLY A 20 29.04 3.80 3.48
N VAL A 21 29.13 3.11 4.62
CA VAL A 21 28.07 3.06 5.65
C VAL A 21 27.91 4.42 6.33
N GLN A 22 28.99 5.15 6.62
CA GLN A 22 28.94 6.48 7.23
C GLN A 22 28.40 7.54 6.26
N ILE A 23 28.77 7.50 4.98
CA ILE A 23 28.24 8.38 3.92
C ILE A 23 26.75 8.08 3.67
N GLN A 24 26.34 6.80 3.69
CA GLN A 24 24.91 6.43 3.67
C GLN A 24 24.17 6.94 4.91
N ARG A 25 24.79 6.95 6.09
CA ARG A 25 24.20 7.51 7.31
C ARG A 25 24.12 9.04 7.28
N HIS A 26 25.10 9.72 6.70
CA HIS A 26 25.12 11.19 6.57
C HIS A 26 24.11 11.69 5.51
N ASN A 27 23.90 10.94 4.43
CA ASN A 27 22.88 11.26 3.41
C ASN A 27 21.44 10.95 3.83
N ARG A 28 21.20 10.45 5.05
CA ARG A 28 19.83 10.20 5.58
C ARG A 28 18.97 11.45 5.76
N TYR A 29 19.55 12.66 5.63
CA TYR A 29 18.88 13.91 6.00
C TYR A 29 18.52 14.85 4.85
N ASN A 30 18.86 14.53 3.60
CA ASN A 30 18.28 15.26 2.47
C ASN A 30 16.93 14.62 2.13
N HIS A 31 15.90 14.98 2.90
CA HIS A 31 14.53 14.64 2.58
C HIS A 31 14.15 15.38 1.30
N ILE A 32 14.37 14.74 0.16
CA ILE A 32 13.97 15.21 -1.16
C ILE A 32 12.45 15.26 -1.17
N ASP A 33 11.86 16.45 -1.22
CA ASP A 33 10.41 16.60 -1.28
C ASP A 33 9.91 16.13 -2.66
N ALA A 34 9.22 14.99 -2.66
CA ALA A 34 8.62 14.40 -3.85
C ALA A 34 7.64 15.37 -4.54
N PHE A 35 6.99 16.28 -3.81
CA PHE A 35 6.09 17.28 -4.38
C PHE A 35 6.82 18.37 -5.15
N GLU A 36 8.07 18.67 -4.80
CA GLU A 36 8.86 19.71 -5.47
C GLU A 36 9.66 19.12 -6.65
N ILE A 37 10.23 17.93 -6.46
CA ILE A 37 11.24 17.39 -7.38
C ILE A 37 10.63 16.59 -8.54
N LEU A 38 9.50 15.93 -8.33
CA LEU A 38 8.84 15.17 -9.40
C LEU A 38 7.93 16.06 -10.23
N MET A 39 7.92 15.86 -11.55
CA MET A 39 6.84 16.40 -12.39
C MET A 39 5.53 15.64 -12.15
N GLU A 40 4.38 16.26 -12.48
CA GLU A 40 3.05 15.68 -12.22
C GLU A 40 2.89 14.26 -12.79
N HIS A 41 3.30 14.05 -14.05
CA HIS A 41 3.21 12.73 -14.69
C HIS A 41 4.09 11.67 -14.00
N GLN A 42 5.27 12.05 -13.48
CA GLN A 42 6.15 11.14 -12.75
C GLN A 42 5.56 10.80 -11.38
N PHE A 43 4.99 11.81 -10.71
CA PHE A 43 4.31 11.64 -9.44
C PHE A 43 3.14 10.63 -9.58
N ILE A 44 2.31 10.78 -10.61
CA ILE A 44 1.21 9.84 -10.92
C ILE A 44 1.75 8.43 -11.23
N GLN A 45 2.84 8.30 -11.98
CA GLN A 45 3.43 6.98 -12.25
C GLN A 45 3.92 6.28 -10.98
N ILE A 46 4.48 7.05 -10.03
CA ILE A 46 5.09 6.51 -8.81
C ILE A 46 4.04 6.22 -7.73
N PHE A 47 3.09 7.13 -7.52
CA PHE A 47 2.13 7.10 -6.41
C PHE A 47 0.68 6.80 -6.85
N ARG A 48 0.41 6.69 -8.16
CA ARG A 48 -0.92 6.45 -8.76
C ARG A 48 -1.97 7.54 -8.48
N LEU A 49 -1.57 8.65 -7.87
CA LEU A 49 -2.41 9.80 -7.57
C LEU A 49 -1.75 11.07 -8.13
N SER A 50 -2.54 12.09 -8.44
CA SER A 50 -2.02 13.43 -8.68
C SER A 50 -1.51 14.06 -7.39
N LYS A 51 -0.66 15.09 -7.50
CA LYS A 51 -0.15 15.81 -6.32
C LYS A 51 -1.28 16.41 -5.50
N ASP A 52 -2.31 16.97 -6.14
CA ASP A 52 -3.42 17.61 -5.45
C ASP A 52 -4.28 16.59 -4.69
N VAL A 53 -4.56 15.43 -5.30
CA VAL A 53 -5.29 14.34 -4.63
C VAL A 53 -4.45 13.78 -3.48
N CYS A 54 -3.13 13.67 -3.65
CA CYS A 54 -2.25 13.24 -2.58
C CYS A 54 -2.21 14.22 -1.40
N ARG A 55 -2.16 15.54 -1.66
CA ARG A 55 -2.25 16.56 -0.60
C ARG A 55 -3.59 16.50 0.12
N TYR A 56 -4.68 16.38 -0.64
CA TYR A 56 -6.00 16.19 -0.07
C TYR A 56 -6.07 14.94 0.82
N LEU A 57 -5.52 13.82 0.36
CA LEU A 57 -5.46 12.58 1.13
C LEU A 57 -4.67 12.76 2.42
N ILE A 58 -3.51 13.43 2.38
CA ILE A 58 -2.68 13.71 3.55
C ILE A 58 -3.49 14.47 4.61
N GLU A 59 -4.19 15.53 4.21
CA GLU A 59 -5.01 16.31 5.14
C GLU A 59 -6.24 15.52 5.63
N LEU A 60 -6.80 14.64 4.80
CA LEU A 60 -7.92 13.77 5.17
C LEU A 60 -7.52 12.77 6.27
N VAL A 61 -6.36 12.14 6.17
CA VAL A 61 -5.91 11.11 7.14
C VAL A 61 -5.20 11.70 8.36
N ARG A 62 -4.65 12.92 8.25
CA ARG A 62 -3.86 13.58 9.32
C ARG A 62 -4.50 13.53 10.71
N PRO A 63 -5.82 13.77 10.89
CA PRO A 63 -6.45 13.73 12.23
C PRO A 63 -6.42 12.35 12.88
N PHE A 64 -6.29 11.28 12.08
CA PHE A 64 -6.34 9.89 12.52
C PHE A 64 -4.95 9.25 12.62
N MET A 65 -3.89 10.02 12.33
CA MET A 65 -2.50 9.55 12.40
C MET A 65 -1.80 10.11 13.63
N THR A 66 -0.79 9.39 14.11
CA THR A 66 0.02 9.81 15.25
C THR A 66 0.79 11.09 14.91
N PRO A 67 0.75 12.15 15.71
CA PRO A 67 1.52 13.36 15.44
C PRO A 67 3.02 13.09 15.61
N GLN A 68 3.83 13.86 14.89
CA GLN A 68 5.28 13.81 15.02
C GLN A 68 5.69 14.28 16.43
N ARG A 69 6.46 13.47 17.17
CA ARG A 69 6.88 13.81 18.55
C ARG A 69 8.34 14.22 18.62
N ARG A 70 9.19 13.65 17.75
CA ARG A 70 10.63 13.91 17.67
C ARG A 70 10.99 14.38 16.27
N ALA A 71 12.07 15.15 16.15
CA ALA A 71 12.59 15.58 14.85
C ALA A 71 13.00 14.40 13.95
N THR A 72 13.38 13.26 14.54
CA THR A 72 13.73 12.03 13.82
C THR A 72 12.53 11.18 13.38
N ASP A 73 11.34 11.49 13.88
CA ASP A 73 10.12 10.78 13.47
C ASP A 73 9.74 11.19 12.04
N LEU A 74 9.24 10.24 11.26
CA LEU A 74 8.73 10.53 9.92
C LEU A 74 7.50 11.46 10.03
N SER A 75 7.48 12.50 9.21
CA SER A 75 6.31 13.37 9.13
C SER A 75 5.09 12.61 8.59
N VAL A 76 3.87 13.13 8.83
CA VAL A 76 2.63 12.55 8.29
C VAL A 76 2.72 12.40 6.77
N THR A 77 3.16 13.46 6.08
CA THR A 77 3.35 13.50 4.62
C THR A 77 4.21 12.33 4.16
N VAL A 78 5.35 12.09 4.81
CA VAL A 78 6.30 11.06 4.42
C VAL A 78 5.73 9.66 4.64
N ARG A 79 5.06 9.43 5.77
CA ARG A 79 4.40 8.14 6.04
C ARG A 79 3.31 7.83 5.01
N VAL A 80 2.53 8.84 4.61
CA VAL A 80 1.52 8.70 3.54
C VAL A 80 2.18 8.38 2.20
N LEU A 81 3.24 9.10 1.81
CA LEU A 81 3.97 8.83 0.56
C LEU A 81 4.58 7.42 0.53
N VAL A 82 5.14 6.95 1.65
CA VAL A 82 5.66 5.58 1.79
C VAL A 82 4.55 4.55 1.60
N ALA A 83 3.40 4.73 2.27
CA ALA A 83 2.27 3.82 2.13
C ALA A 83 1.70 3.82 0.70
N LEU A 84 1.51 5.00 0.08
CA LEU A 84 1.05 5.13 -1.29
C LEU A 84 1.98 4.46 -2.29
N ARG A 85 3.29 4.62 -2.09
CA ARG A 85 4.29 3.97 -2.93
C ARG A 85 4.16 2.45 -2.86
N PHE A 86 4.00 1.91 -1.65
CA PHE A 86 3.76 0.49 -1.45
C PHE A 86 2.47 0.03 -2.15
N PHE A 87 1.35 0.74 -1.99
CA PHE A 87 0.09 0.40 -2.66
C PHE A 87 0.20 0.45 -4.19
N ALA A 88 1.01 1.36 -4.73
CA ALA A 88 1.23 1.52 -6.16
C ALA A 88 2.12 0.43 -6.79
N ALA A 89 3.11 -0.06 -6.04
CA ALA A 89 4.14 -0.98 -6.52
C ALA A 89 3.95 -2.43 -6.07
N GLY A 90 3.28 -2.66 -4.93
CA GLY A 90 3.04 -3.97 -4.34
C GLY A 90 4.28 -4.70 -3.85
N SER A 91 5.40 -4.00 -3.60
CA SER A 91 6.68 -4.64 -3.23
C SER A 91 7.45 -3.87 -2.16
N TYR A 92 7.72 -4.55 -1.04
CA TYR A 92 8.60 -4.04 0.02
C TYR A 92 10.05 -3.84 -0.42
N GLN A 93 10.56 -4.69 -1.31
CA GLN A 93 11.97 -4.69 -1.70
C GLN A 93 12.33 -3.49 -2.58
N LEU A 94 11.39 -3.03 -3.42
CA LEU A 94 11.58 -1.79 -4.19
C LEU A 94 11.63 -0.56 -3.29
N ASP A 95 10.99 -0.62 -2.12
CA ASP A 95 10.85 0.54 -1.24
C ASP A 95 12.03 0.77 -0.29
N VAL A 96 12.80 -0.26 0.04
CA VAL A 96 13.94 -0.15 0.97
C VAL A 96 15.23 0.21 0.23
N GLY A 97 15.39 -0.22 -1.02
CA GLY A 97 16.63 -0.04 -1.80
C GLY A 97 16.57 0.99 -2.92
N LYS A 98 15.37 1.38 -3.40
CA LYS A 98 15.21 2.27 -4.57
C LYS A 98 14.30 3.49 -4.34
N ASN A 99 13.79 3.71 -3.12
CA ASN A 99 13.08 4.96 -2.82
C ASN A 99 14.06 6.13 -2.74
N LEU A 100 14.28 6.79 -3.88
CA LEU A 100 15.05 8.03 -4.00
C LEU A 100 14.52 9.14 -3.05
N PHE A 101 13.25 9.04 -2.64
CA PHE A 101 12.54 10.07 -1.86
C PHE A 101 12.49 9.78 -0.36
N VAL A 102 12.68 8.52 0.06
CA VAL A 102 12.54 8.12 1.47
C VAL A 102 13.46 6.94 1.78
N ALA A 103 14.60 7.19 2.42
CA ALA A 103 15.48 6.15 2.92
C ALA A 103 14.92 5.54 4.22
N VAL A 104 13.93 4.65 4.12
CA VAL A 104 13.26 4.00 5.26
C VAL A 104 13.52 2.50 5.34
N SER A 105 13.73 2.01 6.56
CA SER A 105 13.85 0.58 6.83
C SER A 105 12.50 -0.14 6.63
N GLN A 106 12.54 -1.43 6.27
CA GLN A 106 11.34 -2.26 6.07
C GLN A 106 10.36 -2.24 7.27
N PRO A 107 10.81 -2.30 8.55
CA PRO A 107 9.89 -2.15 9.69
C PRO A 107 9.21 -0.78 9.77
N SER A 108 9.87 0.28 9.29
CA SER A 108 9.25 1.61 9.20
C SER A 108 8.19 1.65 8.10
N VAL A 109 8.48 1.06 6.93
CA VAL A 109 7.51 0.93 5.83
C VAL A 109 6.26 0.19 6.29
N SER A 110 6.41 -0.96 6.94
CA SER A 110 5.29 -1.74 7.50
C SER A 110 4.44 -0.93 8.48
N ARG A 111 5.07 -0.18 9.40
CA ARG A 111 4.35 0.72 10.32
C ARG A 111 3.60 1.84 9.59
N CYS A 112 4.19 2.43 8.54
CA CYS A 112 3.52 3.45 7.73
C CYS A 112 2.28 2.88 7.03
N ILE A 113 2.40 1.70 6.43
CA ILE A 113 1.29 1.01 5.76
C ILE A 113 0.17 0.75 6.76
N GLY A 114 0.47 0.12 7.90
CA GLY A 114 -0.53 -0.19 8.93
C GLY A 114 -1.24 1.06 9.46
N GLU A 115 -0.50 2.14 9.71
CA GLU A 115 -1.08 3.39 10.22
C GLU A 115 -1.97 4.09 9.17
N VAL A 116 -1.51 4.20 7.92
CA VAL A 116 -2.30 4.81 6.84
C VAL A 116 -3.52 3.98 6.50
N SER A 117 -3.40 2.65 6.44
CA SER A 117 -4.54 1.74 6.26
C SER A 117 -5.54 1.85 7.40
N ALA A 118 -5.09 1.96 8.65
CA ALA A 118 -5.98 2.15 9.79
C ALA A 118 -6.71 3.51 9.74
N ALA A 119 -6.03 4.56 9.29
CA ALA A 119 -6.62 5.87 9.10
C ALA A 119 -7.66 5.87 7.97
N LEU A 120 -7.37 5.23 6.83
CA LEU A 120 -8.31 5.09 5.71
C LEU A 120 -9.57 4.27 6.07
N ASN A 121 -9.44 3.32 7.00
CA ASN A 121 -10.55 2.50 7.50
C ASN A 121 -11.36 3.18 8.63
N GLN A 122 -11.07 4.43 8.98
CA GLN A 122 -11.92 5.19 9.90
C GLN A 122 -13.29 5.39 9.27
N GLN A 123 -14.35 5.24 10.07
CA GLN A 123 -15.71 5.15 9.58
C GLN A 123 -16.14 6.42 8.83
N GLU A 124 -15.61 7.58 9.21
CA GLU A 124 -15.82 8.90 8.61
C GLU A 124 -15.22 9.00 7.20
N ILE A 125 -14.10 8.33 6.95
CA ILE A 125 -13.42 8.31 5.64
C ILE A 125 -14.02 7.18 4.79
N PHE A 126 -14.05 5.97 5.33
CA PHE A 126 -14.49 4.78 4.63
C PHE A 126 -15.93 4.94 4.11
N ASN A 127 -16.86 5.34 4.97
CA ASN A 127 -18.26 5.53 4.57
C ASN A 127 -18.48 6.74 3.67
N ARG A 128 -17.50 7.61 3.45
CA ARG A 128 -17.64 8.68 2.46
C ARG A 128 -17.51 8.12 1.05
N TRP A 129 -16.65 7.13 0.85
CA TRP A 129 -16.30 6.62 -0.47
C TRP A 129 -17.01 5.30 -0.74
N VAL A 130 -17.20 4.47 0.29
CA VAL A 130 -17.70 3.11 0.17
C VAL A 130 -19.19 3.05 0.43
N HIS A 131 -19.98 2.80 -0.62
CA HIS A 131 -21.44 2.70 -0.52
C HIS A 131 -21.99 1.54 -1.32
N PHE A 132 -22.92 0.84 -0.68
CA PHE A 132 -23.81 -0.11 -1.34
C PHE A 132 -25.19 0.52 -1.51
N PRO A 133 -25.90 0.19 -2.60
CA PRO A 133 -27.32 0.51 -2.70
C PRO A 133 -28.07 0.02 -1.45
N ARG A 134 -28.69 0.94 -0.71
CA ARG A 134 -29.34 0.64 0.59
C ARG A 134 -30.85 0.44 0.47
N ASN A 135 -31.43 0.82 -0.66
CA ASN A 135 -32.86 0.80 -0.89
C ASN A 135 -33.16 0.53 -2.37
N PHE A 136 -34.44 0.25 -2.67
CA PHE A 136 -34.88 -0.04 -4.03
C PHE A 136 -34.68 1.13 -4.99
N GLN A 137 -34.77 2.38 -4.51
CA GLN A 137 -34.58 3.55 -5.37
C GLN A 137 -33.12 3.65 -5.88
N GLU A 138 -32.14 3.46 -4.99
CA GLU A 138 -30.73 3.40 -5.36
C GLU A 138 -30.43 2.22 -6.29
N LEU A 139 -31.06 1.06 -6.04
CA LEU A 139 -30.91 -0.11 -6.88
C LEU A 139 -31.48 0.11 -8.29
N ASP A 140 -32.64 0.76 -8.39
CA ASP A 140 -33.27 1.09 -9.67
C ASP A 140 -32.47 2.16 -10.43
N ALA A 141 -31.85 3.11 -9.73
CA ALA A 141 -30.92 4.06 -10.33
C ALA A 141 -29.69 3.36 -10.94
N VAL A 142 -29.13 2.36 -10.25
CA VAL A 142 -28.04 1.53 -10.79
C VAL A 142 -28.50 0.79 -12.05
N ARG A 143 -29.66 0.11 -12.00
CA ARG A 143 -30.23 -0.62 -13.14
C ARG A 143 -30.45 0.28 -14.35
N LEU A 144 -31.02 1.46 -14.13
CA LEU A 144 -31.27 2.44 -15.17
C LEU A 144 -29.96 2.93 -15.78
N GLY A 145 -28.96 3.28 -14.96
CA GLY A 145 -27.66 3.76 -15.45
C GLY A 145 -26.92 2.74 -16.32
N PHE A 146 -26.95 1.45 -15.96
CA PHE A 146 -26.38 0.38 -16.79
C PHE A 146 -27.17 0.17 -18.08
N TYR A 147 -28.50 0.24 -18.04
CA TYR A 147 -29.33 0.12 -19.23
C TYR A 147 -29.09 1.28 -20.21
N GLU A 148 -29.04 2.52 -19.72
CA GLU A 148 -28.79 3.70 -20.56
C GLU A 148 -27.39 3.69 -21.19
N THR A 149 -26.39 3.16 -20.48
CA THR A 149 -25.00 3.16 -20.95
C THR A 149 -24.66 1.99 -21.86
N PHE A 150 -25.15 0.79 -21.53
CA PHE A 150 -24.73 -0.47 -22.18
C PHE A 150 -25.89 -1.23 -22.84
N ASN A 151 -27.12 -0.74 -22.74
CA ASN A 151 -28.33 -1.42 -23.19
C ASN A 151 -28.50 -2.83 -22.58
N PHE A 152 -27.98 -3.03 -21.37
CA PHE A 152 -28.08 -4.30 -20.65
C PHE A 152 -29.05 -4.15 -19.47
N PRO A 153 -30.25 -4.75 -19.53
CA PRO A 153 -31.27 -4.56 -18.50
C PRO A 153 -30.97 -5.35 -17.23
N GLY A 154 -31.38 -4.81 -16.08
CA GLY A 154 -31.40 -5.53 -14.80
C GLY A 154 -30.06 -5.65 -14.09
N VAL A 155 -28.99 -4.99 -14.56
CA VAL A 155 -27.69 -4.98 -13.87
C VAL A 155 -27.80 -4.22 -12.55
N VAL A 156 -27.38 -4.84 -11.47
CA VAL A 156 -27.35 -4.24 -10.12
C VAL A 156 -25.93 -4.02 -9.60
N GLY A 157 -24.93 -4.33 -10.41
CA GLY A 157 -23.51 -4.20 -10.11
C GLY A 157 -22.67 -5.13 -10.98
N LEU A 158 -21.39 -4.81 -11.13
CA LEU A 158 -20.38 -5.66 -11.75
C LEU A 158 -19.46 -6.20 -10.65
N ILE A 159 -19.17 -7.50 -10.69
CA ILE A 159 -18.27 -8.16 -9.74
C ILE A 159 -17.08 -8.72 -10.53
N ASP A 160 -15.88 -8.40 -10.07
CA ASP A 160 -14.65 -9.05 -10.52
C ASP A 160 -13.93 -9.69 -9.32
N CYS A 161 -13.11 -10.71 -9.57
CA CYS A 161 -12.42 -11.48 -8.54
C CYS A 161 -10.96 -11.70 -8.94
N THR A 162 -10.03 -11.41 -8.04
CA THR A 162 -8.60 -11.66 -8.22
C THR A 162 -8.05 -12.51 -7.09
N HIS A 163 -7.30 -13.55 -7.43
CA HIS A 163 -6.55 -14.33 -6.45
C HIS A 163 -5.22 -13.64 -6.14
N ILE A 164 -5.07 -13.15 -4.91
CA ILE A 164 -3.82 -12.59 -4.39
C ILE A 164 -3.01 -13.73 -3.78
N ALA A 165 -1.85 -14.03 -4.36
CA ALA A 165 -0.95 -15.06 -3.84
C ALA A 165 -0.50 -14.70 -2.41
N ILE A 166 -0.46 -15.69 -1.54
CA ILE A 166 0.01 -15.55 -0.16
C ILE A 166 1.10 -16.57 0.13
N PHE A 167 1.87 -16.32 1.19
CA PHE A 167 2.66 -17.38 1.78
C PHE A 167 1.74 -18.45 2.37
N THR A 168 2.20 -19.70 2.29
CA THR A 168 1.49 -20.84 2.84
C THR A 168 1.19 -20.60 4.33
N PRO A 169 -0.09 -20.65 4.74
CA PRO A 169 -0.46 -20.59 6.16
C PRO A 169 0.21 -21.71 6.94
N HIS A 170 0.29 -21.56 8.27
CA HIS A 170 0.85 -22.60 9.10
C HIS A 170 0.00 -23.88 9.02
N ILE A 171 0.65 -25.02 8.81
CA ILE A 171 -0.02 -26.32 8.57
C ILE A 171 -0.92 -26.74 9.75
N ASN A 172 -0.59 -26.30 10.98
CA ASN A 172 -1.29 -26.64 12.21
C ASN A 172 -2.08 -25.46 12.79
N ASP A 173 -2.54 -24.54 11.95
CA ASP A 173 -3.45 -23.48 12.37
C ASP A 173 -4.90 -23.99 12.33
N ASP A 174 -5.52 -24.13 13.51
CA ASP A 174 -6.90 -24.61 13.64
C ASP A 174 -7.92 -23.58 13.13
N GLU A 175 -7.59 -22.28 13.13
CA GLU A 175 -8.46 -21.20 12.68
C GLU A 175 -8.30 -20.95 11.17
N TYR A 176 -7.06 -21.07 10.66
CA TYR A 176 -6.71 -20.81 9.27
C TYR A 176 -5.98 -21.99 8.61
N PRO A 177 -6.64 -23.16 8.47
CA PRO A 177 -5.99 -24.36 7.96
C PRO A 177 -5.54 -24.18 6.50
N GLU A 178 -4.28 -24.54 6.21
CA GLU A 178 -3.61 -24.29 4.94
C GLU A 178 -4.41 -24.66 3.67
N HIS A 179 -5.10 -25.80 3.70
CA HIS A 179 -5.79 -26.36 2.53
C HIS A 179 -6.93 -25.48 2.01
N ILE A 180 -7.52 -24.60 2.83
CA ILE A 180 -8.60 -23.70 2.38
C ILE A 180 -8.08 -22.55 1.51
N TYR A 181 -6.77 -22.31 1.52
CA TYR A 181 -6.13 -21.26 0.75
C TYR A 181 -5.58 -21.76 -0.59
N VAL A 182 -5.64 -23.07 -0.87
CA VAL A 182 -5.18 -23.63 -2.14
C VAL A 182 -6.21 -23.34 -3.23
N ASN A 183 -5.82 -22.60 -4.26
CA ASN A 183 -6.71 -22.31 -5.38
C ASN A 183 -6.71 -23.43 -6.45
N ARG A 184 -7.56 -23.27 -7.46
CA ARG A 184 -7.66 -24.20 -8.62
C ARG A 184 -6.33 -24.36 -9.39
N LYS A 185 -5.43 -23.38 -9.34
CA LYS A 185 -4.11 -23.41 -9.98
C LYS A 185 -3.03 -24.08 -9.12
N GLY A 186 -3.38 -24.57 -7.92
CA GLY A 186 -2.48 -25.33 -7.05
C GLY A 186 -1.53 -24.46 -6.22
N TYR A 187 -1.82 -23.16 -6.04
CA TYR A 187 -1.03 -22.29 -5.16
C TYR A 187 -1.91 -21.60 -4.11
N HIS A 188 -1.28 -21.13 -3.02
CA HIS A 188 -1.97 -20.45 -1.93
C HIS A 188 -2.36 -19.02 -2.30
N SER A 189 -3.63 -18.67 -2.14
CA SER A 189 -4.11 -17.33 -2.43
C SER A 189 -5.39 -16.99 -1.69
N ILE A 190 -5.64 -15.69 -1.51
CA ILE A 190 -6.90 -15.15 -1.05
C ILE A 190 -7.68 -14.64 -2.26
N ASN A 191 -8.95 -15.03 -2.37
CA ASN A 191 -9.84 -14.48 -3.38
C ASN A 191 -10.35 -13.11 -2.93
N VAL A 192 -9.99 -12.07 -3.67
CA VAL A 192 -10.38 -10.70 -3.39
C VAL A 192 -11.38 -10.26 -4.45
N GLN A 193 -12.58 -9.86 -4.04
CA GLN A 193 -13.65 -9.45 -4.97
C GLN A 193 -13.80 -7.93 -4.98
N LEU A 194 -13.98 -7.35 -6.17
CA LEU A 194 -14.27 -5.94 -6.34
C LEU A 194 -15.68 -5.79 -6.91
N VAL A 195 -16.51 -4.97 -6.27
CA VAL A 195 -17.86 -4.65 -6.75
C VAL A 195 -17.92 -3.21 -7.25
N CYS A 196 -18.61 -3.01 -8.37
CA CYS A 196 -18.79 -1.71 -9.01
C CYS A 196 -20.27 -1.47 -9.31
N TYR A 197 -20.79 -0.31 -8.88
CA TYR A 197 -22.20 0.07 -9.04
C TYR A 197 -22.42 1.21 -10.05
N SER A 198 -21.34 1.81 -10.55
CA SER A 198 -21.35 2.86 -11.57
C SER A 198 -19.96 3.01 -12.18
N LEU A 199 -19.88 3.43 -13.45
CA LEU A 199 -18.62 3.72 -14.15
C LEU A 199 -17.70 4.69 -13.40
N SER A 200 -18.25 5.56 -12.54
CA SER A 200 -17.52 6.59 -11.80
C SER A 200 -17.17 6.20 -10.36
N THR A 201 -17.69 5.08 -9.86
CA THR A 201 -17.57 4.68 -8.44
C THR A 201 -17.34 3.17 -8.34
N CYS A 202 -16.07 2.76 -8.40
CA CYS A 202 -15.66 1.39 -8.09
C CYS A 202 -15.46 1.27 -6.58
N LEU A 203 -16.35 0.57 -5.86
CA LEU A 203 -16.16 0.29 -4.44
C LEU A 203 -16.92 -0.96 -3.98
N LEU A 204 -16.20 -2.06 -3.74
CA LEU A 204 -15.75 -2.53 -2.41
C LEU A 204 -14.99 -3.86 -2.57
N LEU A 205 -13.95 -4.08 -1.75
CA LEU A 205 -13.26 -5.36 -1.52
C LEU A 205 -14.09 -6.29 -0.63
N LEU A 206 -15.02 -7.07 -1.19
CA LEU A 206 -15.85 -8.01 -0.40
C LEU A 206 -15.50 -9.46 -0.72
N ASN A 207 -14.54 -10.03 0.02
CA ASN A 207 -14.71 -11.31 0.73
C ASN A 207 -13.41 -11.70 1.44
N VAL A 208 -13.29 -11.30 2.70
CA VAL A 208 -12.60 -12.08 3.72
C VAL A 208 -13.62 -13.11 4.18
N PHE A 209 -13.58 -14.32 3.62
CA PHE A 209 -14.24 -15.44 4.30
C PHE A 209 -13.48 -15.65 5.61
N SER A 210 -14.17 -15.34 6.72
CA SER A 210 -13.77 -15.41 8.13
C SER A 210 -13.01 -14.20 8.70
N PHE A 211 -13.73 -13.39 9.49
CA PHE A 211 -13.22 -12.64 10.65
C PHE A 211 -11.71 -12.31 10.65
N CYS A 212 -11.29 -11.26 9.95
CA CYS A 212 -10.03 -10.57 10.26
C CYS A 212 -10.28 -9.07 10.35
N ARG A 213 -10.49 -8.60 11.59
CA ARG A 213 -10.04 -7.27 11.98
C ARG A 213 -8.55 -7.18 11.59
N TYR A 214 -8.17 -6.15 10.82
CA TYR A 214 -6.79 -5.87 10.42
C TYR A 214 -6.22 -6.82 9.35
N VAL A 215 -6.58 -6.57 8.08
CA VAL A 215 -5.72 -6.98 6.96
C VAL A 215 -4.49 -6.09 6.98
N ILE A 216 -3.48 -6.52 7.75
CA ILE A 216 -2.08 -6.15 7.60
C ILE A 216 -1.48 -7.26 6.74
N ILE A 217 -1.17 -6.96 5.49
CA ILE A 217 -0.26 -7.81 4.72
C ILE A 217 1.13 -7.53 5.33
N ALA A 218 1.76 -8.56 5.88
CA ALA A 218 3.13 -8.51 6.44
C ALA A 218 4.18 -8.25 5.35
#